data_AF-A0A2H0Z523-F1
#
_entry.id   AF-A0A2H0Z523-F1
#
_cell.length_a   1.000
_cell.length_b   1.000
_cell.length_c   1.000
_cell.angle_alpha   90.00
_cell.angle_beta   90.00
_cell.angle_gamma   90.00
#
_symmetry.space_group_name_H-M   'P 1'
#
loop_
_entity.id
_entity.type
_entity.pdbx_description
1 polymer ?
#
loop_
_entity_poly.entity_id
_entity_poly.type
_entity_poly.pdbx_seq_one_letter_code
_entity_poly.pdbx_strand_id
1 'polypeptide(L)'
;MIYFDHEKLNVYQASLEFTNWLESIFPKVDKNLSVRNQLERASTSIPLNIAEGNGKYTANDRCKFFDIARGSALECASCLDVLVRKKKLTEAEIVFGKEILRNIVSMLIGLIKNNSDRLHEPENDYSKEML
;
A
#
# COMPACT_ATOMS: atom_id res chain seq x y z
N MET A 1 20.02 -13.22 -2.96
CA MET A 1 19.83 -14.38 -2.08
C MET A 1 18.49 -14.18 -1.38
N ILE A 2 17.65 -15.20 -1.27
CA ILE A 2 16.34 -15.13 -0.61
C ILE A 2 16.43 -15.93 0.69
N TYR A 3 16.14 -15.30 1.81
CA TYR A 3 16.19 -15.88 3.15
C TYR A 3 14.78 -16.18 3.70
N PHE A 4 13.79 -15.36 3.37
CA PHE A 4 12.44 -15.46 3.89
C PHE A 4 11.40 -15.54 2.76
N ASP A 5 10.31 -16.28 2.97
CA ASP A 5 9.33 -16.54 1.91
C ASP A 5 8.63 -15.28 1.38
N HIS A 6 8.42 -14.27 2.24
CA HIS A 6 7.78 -13.02 1.82
C HIS A 6 8.63 -12.23 0.83
N GLU A 7 9.95 -12.41 0.84
CA GLU A 7 10.86 -11.77 -0.11
C GLU A 7 10.63 -12.25 -1.55
N LYS A 8 9.97 -13.40 -1.74
CA LYS A 8 9.58 -13.91 -3.07
C LYS A 8 8.36 -13.19 -3.64
N LEU A 9 7.60 -12.46 -2.82
CA LEU A 9 6.37 -11.82 -3.26
C LEU A 9 6.68 -10.54 -4.03
N ASN A 10 6.16 -10.43 -5.26
CA ASN A 10 6.27 -9.21 -6.07
C ASN A 10 5.71 -7.98 -5.33
N VAL A 11 4.64 -8.15 -4.54
CA VAL A 11 4.06 -7.05 -3.76
C VAL A 11 4.98 -6.56 -2.65
N TYR A 12 5.79 -7.45 -2.07
CA TYR A 12 6.79 -7.08 -1.08
C TYR A 12 7.90 -6.27 -1.74
N GLN A 13 8.43 -6.75 -2.87
CA GLN A 13 9.47 -6.04 -3.63
C GLN A 13 8.99 -4.66 -4.11
N ALA A 14 7.77 -4.56 -4.63
CA ALA A 14 7.17 -3.28 -5.02
C ALA A 14 7.00 -2.33 -3.83
N SER A 15 6.68 -2.84 -2.63
CA SER A 15 6.60 -2.01 -1.43
C SER A 15 7.95 -1.45 -1.00
N LEU A 16 9.04 -2.22 -1.15
CA LEU A 16 10.40 -1.72 -0.91
C LEU A 16 10.82 -0.70 -1.97
N GLU A 17 10.44 -0.91 -3.23
CA GLU A 17 10.66 0.07 -4.31
C GLU A 17 9.96 1.39 -4.00
N PHE A 18 8.72 1.34 -3.51
CA PHE A 18 7.99 2.52 -3.07
C PHE A 18 8.71 3.26 -1.93
N THR A 19 9.18 2.55 -0.90
CA THR A 19 9.97 3.15 0.18
C THR A 19 11.26 3.78 -0.33
N ASN A 20 11.99 3.09 -1.22
CA ASN A 20 13.20 3.64 -1.82
C ASN A 20 12.91 4.88 -2.68
N TRP A 21 11.80 4.91 -3.41
CA TRP A 21 11.39 6.08 -4.16
C TRP A 21 11.08 7.28 -3.24
N LEU A 22 10.47 7.06 -2.07
CA LEU A 22 10.19 8.14 -1.11
C LEU A 22 11.47 8.85 -0.64
N GLU A 23 12.60 8.14 -0.52
CA GLU A 23 13.89 8.76 -0.19
C GLU A 23 14.32 9.83 -1.20
N SER A 24 13.89 9.71 -2.46
CA SER A 24 14.15 10.73 -3.49
C SER A 24 13.25 11.97 -3.37
N ILE A 25 12.10 11.85 -2.70
CA ILE A 25 11.09 12.90 -2.55
C ILE A 25 11.23 13.63 -1.21
N PHE A 26 11.59 12.91 -0.15
CA PHE A 26 11.70 13.43 1.20
C PHE A 26 12.62 14.64 1.36
N PRO A 27 13.75 14.81 0.63
CA PRO A 27 14.53 16.04 0.70
C PRO A 27 13.76 17.32 0.32
N LYS A 28 12.68 17.20 -0.48
CA LYS A 28 11.84 18.32 -0.94
C LYS A 28 10.74 18.70 0.05
N VAL A 29 10.42 17.81 0.99
CA VAL A 29 9.30 17.95 1.92
C VAL A 29 9.85 18.25 3.31
N ASP A 30 9.39 19.29 3.99
CA ASP A 30 9.85 19.59 5.35
C ASP A 30 9.55 18.43 6.32
N LYS A 31 10.57 17.99 7.07
CA LYS A 31 10.51 16.93 8.09
C LYS A 31 9.50 17.19 9.22
N ASN A 32 9.16 18.46 9.46
CA ASN A 32 8.21 18.83 10.51
C ASN A 32 6.74 18.76 10.05
N LEU A 33 6.48 18.46 8.77
CA LEU A 33 5.12 18.33 8.27
C LEU A 33 4.51 17.00 8.75
N SER A 34 3.37 17.10 9.45
CA SER A 34 2.62 15.93 9.93
C SER A 34 2.30 14.92 8.82
N VAL A 35 1.98 15.39 7.60
CA VAL A 35 1.71 14.52 6.44
C VAL A 35 2.94 13.73 6.00
N ARG A 36 4.16 14.29 6.14
CA ARG A 36 5.39 13.55 5.83
C ARG A 36 5.59 12.41 6.84
N ASN A 37 5.41 12.69 8.12
CA ASN A 37 5.50 11.67 9.17
C ASN A 37 4.44 10.58 8.97
N GLN A 38 3.22 10.93 8.55
CA GLN A 38 2.18 9.96 8.23
C GLN A 38 2.57 9.10 7.02
N LEU A 39 3.07 9.72 5.95
CA LEU A 39 3.53 9.02 4.75
C LEU A 39 4.67 8.05 5.07
N GLU A 40 5.65 8.46 5.88
CA GLU A 40 6.78 7.62 6.29
C GLU A 40 6.30 6.39 7.08
N ARG A 41 5.42 6.60 8.07
CA ARG A 41 4.83 5.51 8.87
C ARG A 41 3.98 4.57 8.03
N ALA A 42 3.10 5.11 7.20
CA ALA A 42 2.24 4.31 6.33
C ALA A 42 3.07 3.52 5.31
N SER A 43 4.10 4.14 4.71
CA SER A 43 4.98 3.45 3.75
C SER A 43 5.71 2.28 4.37
N THR A 44 6.22 2.44 5.60
CA THR A 44 6.90 1.38 6.36
C THR A 44 5.93 0.27 6.78
N SER A 45 4.67 0.62 7.07
CA SER A 45 3.63 -0.34 7.44
C SER A 45 3.33 -1.35 6.32
N ILE A 46 3.45 -0.96 5.05
CA ILE A 46 3.16 -1.83 3.89
C ILE A 46 4.04 -3.11 3.88
N PRO A 47 5.38 -3.04 3.76
CA PRO A 47 6.24 -4.22 3.73
C PRO A 47 6.14 -5.03 5.03
N LEU A 48 6.00 -4.37 6.18
CA LEU A 48 5.88 -5.05 7.48
C LEU A 48 4.64 -5.94 7.54
N ASN A 49 3.48 -5.41 7.13
CA ASN A 49 2.24 -6.18 7.13
C ASN A 49 2.22 -7.25 6.03
N ILE A 50 2.88 -7.03 4.88
CA ILE A 50 3.04 -8.09 3.87
C ILE A 50 3.86 -9.26 4.42
N ALA A 51 4.99 -8.96 5.07
CA ALA A 51 5.87 -9.98 5.65
C ALA A 51 5.16 -10.75 6.77
N GLU A 52 4.51 -10.02 7.69
CA GLU A 52 3.78 -10.64 8.81
C GLU A 52 2.59 -11.46 8.30
N GLY A 53 1.81 -10.93 7.36
CA GLY A 53 0.71 -11.63 6.73
C GLY A 53 1.16 -12.92 6.07
N ASN A 54 2.25 -12.89 5.31
CA ASN A 54 2.78 -14.08 4.65
C ASN A 54 3.22 -15.19 5.64
N GLY A 55 3.55 -14.82 6.89
CA GLY A 55 3.93 -15.75 7.95
C GLY A 55 2.76 -16.36 8.74
N LYS A 56 1.51 -15.88 8.57
CA LYS A 56 0.36 -16.40 9.35
C LYS A 56 -0.06 -17.80 8.87
N TYR A 57 -0.50 -18.64 9.80
CA TYR A 57 -0.93 -20.01 9.46
C TYR A 57 -2.30 -20.04 8.77
N THR A 58 -3.27 -19.27 9.27
CA THR A 58 -4.64 -19.30 8.76
C THR A 58 -4.86 -18.26 7.67
N ALA A 59 -5.68 -18.63 6.69
CA ALA A 59 -6.06 -17.77 5.57
C ALA A 59 -6.72 -16.46 6.05
N ASN A 60 -7.60 -16.55 7.06
CA ASN A 60 -8.27 -15.40 7.67
C ASN A 60 -7.26 -14.44 8.32
N ASP A 61 -6.28 -14.94 9.06
CA ASP A 61 -5.27 -14.07 9.67
C ASP A 61 -4.35 -13.46 8.61
N ARG A 62 -3.92 -14.21 7.58
CA ARG A 62 -3.16 -13.66 6.45
C ARG A 62 -3.89 -12.45 5.84
N CYS A 63 -5.18 -12.60 5.56
CA CYS A 63 -6.00 -11.57 4.93
C CYS A 63 -6.07 -10.29 5.77
N LYS A 64 -6.19 -10.37 7.10
CA LYS A 64 -6.21 -9.18 7.97
C LYS A 64 -4.95 -8.32 7.81
N PHE A 65 -3.77 -8.93 7.73
CA PHE A 65 -2.52 -8.21 7.51
C PHE A 65 -2.43 -7.62 6.09
N PHE A 66 -2.86 -8.36 5.08
CA PHE A 66 -2.93 -7.83 3.71
C PHE A 66 -3.94 -6.68 3.58
N ASP A 67 -5.05 -6.71 4.30
CA ASP A 67 -6.00 -5.59 4.40
C ASP A 67 -5.36 -4.35 5.02
N ILE A 68 -4.58 -4.52 6.10
CA ILE A 68 -3.82 -3.42 6.72
C ILE A 68 -2.79 -2.84 5.75
N ALA A 69 -2.02 -3.70 5.06
CA ALA A 69 -1.07 -3.25 4.04
C ALA A 69 -1.77 -2.47 2.92
N ARG A 70 -2.97 -2.90 2.51
CA ARG A 70 -3.77 -2.20 1.50
C ARG A 70 -4.22 -0.84 2.00
N GLY A 71 -4.70 -0.76 3.24
CA GLY A 71 -5.05 0.49 3.89
C GLY A 71 -3.87 1.47 3.93
N SER A 72 -2.69 1.00 4.34
CA SER A 72 -1.48 1.82 4.37
C SER A 72 -1.04 2.30 2.98
N ALA A 73 -1.21 1.50 1.93
CA ALA A 73 -0.93 1.94 0.56
C ALA A 73 -1.89 3.05 0.08
N LEU A 74 -3.18 2.94 0.39
CA LEU A 74 -4.17 3.99 0.08
C LEU A 74 -3.93 5.28 0.87
N GLU A 75 -3.50 5.14 2.13
CA GLU A 75 -3.09 6.26 2.97
C GLU A 75 -1.86 6.97 2.40
N CYS A 76 -0.86 6.22 1.90
CA CYS A 76 0.28 6.81 1.21
C CYS A 76 -0.16 7.63 -0.01
N ALA A 77 -1.07 7.09 -0.83
CA ALA A 77 -1.58 7.78 -2.02
C ALA A 77 -2.27 9.10 -1.63
N SER A 78 -3.06 9.08 -0.55
CA SER A 78 -3.74 10.26 0.00
C SER A 78 -2.74 11.28 0.57
N CYS A 79 -1.66 10.83 1.23
CA CYS A 79 -0.60 11.72 1.70
C CYS A 79 0.11 12.44 0.54
N LEU A 80 0.34 11.75 -0.58
CA LEU A 80 0.89 12.36 -1.79
C LEU A 80 -0.04 13.45 -2.35
N ASP A 81 -1.36 13.20 -2.38
CA ASP A 81 -2.34 14.22 -2.76
C ASP A 81 -2.34 15.45 -1.86
N VAL A 82 -2.25 15.23 -0.54
CA VAL A 82 -2.15 16.33 0.43
C VAL A 82 -0.86 17.13 0.22
N LEU A 83 0.26 16.50 -0.11
CA LEU A 83 1.52 17.19 -0.39
C LEU A 83 1.43 18.06 -1.66
N VAL A 84 0.74 17.58 -2.70
CA VAL A 84 0.44 18.38 -3.89
C VAL A 84 -0.47 19.56 -3.54
N ARG A 85 -1.53 19.32 -2.78
CA ARG A 85 -2.47 20.39 -2.38
C ARG A 85 -1.80 21.46 -1.52
N LYS A 86 -0.81 21.07 -0.72
CA LYS A 86 0.05 21.97 0.08
C LYS A 86 1.17 22.62 -0.74
N LYS A 87 1.22 22.40 -2.05
CA LYS A 87 2.24 22.91 -2.98
C LYS A 87 3.67 22.53 -2.57
N LYS A 88 3.83 21.36 -1.95
CA LYS A 88 5.14 20.81 -1.56
C LYS A 88 5.71 19.89 -2.65
N LEU A 89 4.82 19.30 -3.44
CA LEU A 89 5.13 18.52 -4.63
C LEU A 89 4.17 18.94 -5.75
N THR A 90 4.51 18.57 -6.97
CA THR A 90 3.66 18.68 -8.16
C THR A 90 3.00 17.34 -8.47
N GLU A 91 1.94 17.35 -9.29
CA GLU A 91 1.31 16.12 -9.76
C GLU A 91 2.31 15.23 -10.49
N ALA A 92 3.12 15.81 -11.39
CA ALA A 92 4.16 15.09 -12.13
C ALA A 92 5.17 14.38 -11.21
N GLU A 93 5.52 14.98 -10.08
CA GLU A 93 6.46 14.38 -9.12
C GLU A 93 5.88 13.16 -8.40
N ILE A 94 4.56 13.04 -8.26
CA ILE A 94 3.93 11.96 -7.50
C ILE A 94 3.38 10.82 -8.37
N VAL A 95 3.29 11.00 -9.69
CA VAL A 95 2.71 10.01 -10.63
C VAL A 95 3.37 8.64 -10.46
N PHE A 96 4.70 8.59 -10.52
CA PHE A 96 5.44 7.33 -10.41
C PHE A 96 5.17 6.60 -9.08
N GLY A 97 5.20 7.32 -7.96
CA GLY A 97 4.87 6.74 -6.65
C GLY A 97 3.43 6.22 -6.59
N LYS A 98 2.47 6.94 -7.19
CA LYS A 98 1.07 6.51 -7.28
C LYS A 98 0.87 5.27 -8.15
N GLU A 99 1.65 5.11 -9.22
CA GLU A 99 1.63 3.90 -10.05
C GLU A 99 2.12 2.68 -9.27
N ILE A 100 3.21 2.81 -8.51
CA ILE A 100 3.69 1.74 -7.63
C ILE A 100 2.61 1.38 -6.59
N LEU A 101 2.02 2.36 -5.92
CA LEU A 101 0.96 2.13 -4.93
C LEU A 101 -0.27 1.45 -5.53
N ARG A 102 -0.69 1.85 -6.74
CA ARG A 102 -1.79 1.20 -7.46
C ARG A 102 -1.49 -0.28 -7.72
N ASN A 103 -0.26 -0.60 -8.14
CA ASN A 103 0.17 -1.97 -8.37
C ASN A 103 0.19 -2.78 -7.07
N ILE A 104 0.70 -2.21 -5.97
CA ILE A 104 0.66 -2.82 -4.64
C ILE A 104 -0.77 -3.15 -4.23
N VAL A 105 -1.70 -2.18 -4.33
CA VAL A 105 -3.11 -2.38 -3.98
C VAL A 105 -3.72 -3.51 -4.82
N SER A 106 -3.46 -3.53 -6.13
CA SER A 106 -3.96 -4.59 -7.02
C SER A 106 -3.45 -5.98 -6.62
N MET A 107 -2.16 -6.10 -6.31
CA MET A 107 -1.57 -7.37 -5.88
C MET A 107 -2.10 -7.82 -4.51
N LEU A 108 -2.29 -6.90 -3.56
CA LEU A 108 -2.88 -7.20 -2.25
C LEU A 108 -4.32 -7.69 -2.37
N ILE A 109 -5.13 -7.07 -3.24
CA ILE A 109 -6.49 -7.54 -3.53
C ILE A 109 -6.44 -8.97 -4.09
N GLY A 110 -5.53 -9.25 -5.02
CA GLY A 110 -5.34 -10.60 -5.55
C GLY A 110 -4.96 -11.63 -4.47
N LEU A 111 -4.03 -11.28 -3.58
CA LEU A 111 -3.65 -12.13 -2.46
C LEU A 111 -4.81 -12.40 -1.51
N ILE A 112 -5.57 -11.37 -1.14
CA ILE A 112 -6.73 -11.50 -0.25
C ILE A 112 -7.81 -12.38 -0.89
N LYS A 113 -8.12 -12.18 -2.17
CA LYS A 113 -9.08 -13.03 -2.89
C LYS A 113 -8.65 -14.50 -2.93
N ASN A 114 -7.35 -14.76 -3.15
CA ASN A 114 -6.82 -16.12 -3.22
C ASN A 114 -6.69 -16.79 -1.84
N ASN A 115 -6.62 -16.01 -0.76
CA ASN A 115 -6.46 -16.51 0.61
C ASN A 115 -7.76 -16.42 1.44
N SER A 116 -8.85 -15.91 0.88
CA SER A 116 -10.14 -15.95 1.56
C SER A 116 -10.96 -17.07 0.95
N ASP A 117 -11.63 -17.87 1.79
CA ASP A 117 -12.65 -18.84 1.36
C ASP A 117 -13.89 -18.15 0.74
N ARG A 118 -13.77 -16.91 0.24
CA ARG A 118 -14.78 -16.18 -0.51
C ARG A 118 -14.89 -16.75 -1.93
N LEU A 119 -15.12 -18.05 -2.02
CA LEU A 119 -15.81 -18.63 -3.17
C LEU A 119 -17.29 -18.24 -3.00
N HIS A 120 -17.73 -17.32 -3.86
CA HIS A 120 -19.13 -16.88 -4.07
C HIS A 120 -19.80 -16.08 -2.95
N GLU A 121 -19.51 -14.78 -2.86
CA GLU A 121 -20.61 -13.82 -2.71
C GLU A 121 -20.94 -13.29 -4.11
N PRO A 122 -22.20 -13.37 -4.59
CA PRO A 122 -22.58 -12.79 -5.87
C PRO A 122 -22.33 -11.28 -5.83
N GLU A 123 -21.91 -10.71 -6.96
CA GLU A 123 -21.78 -9.26 -7.12
C GLU A 123 -23.10 -8.60 -6.74
N ASN A 124 -23.13 -7.94 -5.58
CA ASN A 124 -24.23 -7.04 -5.25
C ASN A 124 -24.02 -5.77 -6.06
N ASP A 125 -24.95 -5.50 -6.97
CA ASP A 125 -24.98 -4.30 -7.78
C ASP A 125 -25.26 -3.08 -6.89
N TYR A 126 -24.20 -2.38 -6.49
CA TYR A 126 -24.27 -1.13 -5.73
C TYR A 126 -24.52 0.09 -6.63
N SER A 127 -24.99 -0.06 -7.88
CA SER A 127 -25.32 1.07 -8.76
C SER A 127 -26.52 1.92 -8.31
N LYS A 128 -26.97 1.82 -7.05
CA LYS A 128 -28.13 2.56 -6.52
C LYS A 128 -27.85 3.44 -5.30
N GLU A 129 -26.64 3.50 -4.79
CA GLU A 129 -26.30 4.41 -3.68
C GLU A 129 -25.14 5.33 -4.06
N MET A 130 -25.42 6.28 -4.96
CA MET A 130 -24.67 7.54 -5.01
C MET A 130 -25.67 8.69 -5.09
N LEU A 131 -25.88 9.34 -3.94
CA LEU A 131 -26.24 10.75 -3.83
C LEU A 131 -24.97 11.54 -3.52
#